data_AF-A0A060CL76-F1
#
_entry.id   AF-A0A060CL76-F1
#
_cell.length_a   1.000
_cell.length_b   1.000
_cell.length_c   1.000
_cell.angle_alpha   90.00
_cell.angle_beta   90.00
_cell.angle_gamma   90.00
#
_symmetry.space_group_name_H-M   'P 1'
#
loop_
_entity.id
_entity.type
_entity.pdbx_description
1 polymer ?
#
loop_
_entity_poly.entity_id
_entity_poly.type
_entity_poly.pdbx_seq_one_letter_code
_entity_poly.pdbx_strand_id
1 'polypeptide(L)'
;NQLMCSYYSALDENDAAYLLARVVQLYVPGIPQVHYVGLLAGENDVESVARLGEARSINRHDYSSEEIDRRVTYPMLQRLYGIMRFRNSHPAFGGEIELGEQAEEEEGRLTIGWRRGKDWTTLRASFRTMEFEIAYTNELGEVKIL
;
A
#
# COMPACT_ATOMS: atom_id res chain seq x y z
N ASN A 1 -8.60 22.26 7.88
CA ASN A 1 -7.86 21.63 9.00
C ASN A 1 -7.26 20.32 8.54
N GLN A 2 -6.03 20.02 8.94
CA GLN A 2 -5.38 18.73 8.71
C GLN A 2 -5.59 17.84 9.94
N LEU A 3 -5.76 16.53 9.75
CA LEU A 3 -5.76 15.56 10.84
C LEU A 3 -4.30 15.18 11.14
N MET A 4 -3.85 15.41 12.37
CA MET A 4 -2.51 15.01 12.81
C MET A 4 -2.57 13.56 13.29
N CYS A 5 -2.19 12.64 12.42
CA CYS A 5 -2.19 11.20 12.67
C CYS A 5 -1.20 10.51 11.72
N SER A 6 -0.61 9.39 12.14
CA SER A 6 0.01 8.46 11.20
C SER A 6 -1.07 7.75 10.39
N TYR A 7 -0.75 7.36 9.15
CA TYR A 7 -1.76 6.71 8.30
C TYR A 7 -2.11 5.29 8.79
N TYR A 8 -1.20 4.65 9.52
CA TYR A 8 -1.45 3.34 10.12
C TYR A 8 -2.41 3.46 11.31
N SER A 9 -2.19 4.41 12.23
CA SER A 9 -3.12 4.67 13.34
C SER A 9 -4.46 5.26 12.87
N ALA A 10 -4.50 5.96 11.73
CA ALA A 10 -5.77 6.41 11.14
C ALA A 10 -6.63 5.25 10.61
N LEU A 11 -6.05 4.06 10.42
CA LEU A 11 -6.74 2.83 10.02
C LEU A 11 -6.85 1.85 11.20
N ASP A 12 -6.90 2.37 12.43
CA ASP A 12 -6.95 1.59 13.67
C ASP A 12 -5.86 0.53 13.78
N GLU A 13 -4.68 0.80 13.20
CA GLU A 13 -3.51 -0.09 13.25
C GLU A 13 -3.83 -1.46 12.63
N ASN A 14 -4.80 -1.49 11.72
CA ASN A 14 -5.25 -2.69 11.05
C ASN A 14 -4.35 -2.99 9.84
N ASP A 15 -3.57 -4.06 9.96
CA ASP A 15 -2.65 -4.51 8.92
C ASP A 15 -3.29 -4.75 7.56
N ALA A 16 -4.48 -5.37 7.54
CA ALA A 16 -5.17 -5.68 6.28
C ALA A 16 -5.65 -4.40 5.59
N ALA A 17 -6.26 -3.49 6.36
CA ALA A 17 -6.71 -2.19 5.85
C ALA A 17 -5.52 -1.34 5.37
N TYR A 18 -4.43 -1.30 6.13
CA TYR A 18 -3.23 -0.55 5.79
C TYR A 18 -2.55 -1.08 4.52
N LEU A 19 -2.36 -2.39 4.44
CA LEU A 19 -1.79 -3.03 3.27
C LEU A 19 -2.67 -2.79 2.04
N LEU A 20 -3.99 -3.00 2.15
CA LEU A 20 -4.92 -2.74 1.06
C LEU A 20 -4.85 -1.28 0.58
N ALA A 21 -4.85 -0.30 1.50
CA ALA A 21 -4.74 1.11 1.13
C ALA A 21 -3.44 1.42 0.37
N ARG A 22 -2.30 0.83 0.77
CA ARG A 22 -1.04 0.96 0.04
C ARG A 22 -1.07 0.29 -1.32
N VAL A 23 -1.67 -0.89 -1.44
CA VAL A 23 -1.80 -1.59 -2.72
C VAL A 23 -2.66 -0.78 -3.69
N VAL A 24 -3.77 -0.20 -3.23
CA VAL A 24 -4.58 0.72 -4.02
C VAL A 24 -3.73 1.93 -4.45
N GLN A 25 -2.98 2.55 -3.53
CA GLN A 25 -2.09 3.67 -3.87
C GLN A 25 -1.07 3.31 -4.96
N LEU A 26 -0.52 2.09 -4.95
CA LEU A 26 0.44 1.63 -5.95
C LEU A 26 -0.19 1.38 -7.33
N TYR A 27 -1.49 1.08 -7.39
CA TYR A 27 -2.21 0.80 -8.63
C TYR A 27 -2.87 2.04 -9.27
N VAL A 28 -3.12 3.11 -8.52
CA VAL A 28 -3.65 4.37 -9.08
C VAL A 28 -2.61 5.07 -9.97
N PRO A 29 -3.00 5.76 -11.07
CA PRO A 29 -2.07 6.49 -11.94
C PRO A 29 -1.26 7.55 -11.18
N GLY A 30 0.05 7.57 -11.42
CA GLY A 30 0.96 8.54 -10.84
C GLY A 30 2.25 7.92 -10.32
N ILE A 31 3.08 8.75 -9.71
CA ILE A 31 4.31 8.33 -9.03
C ILE A 31 3.97 8.15 -7.54
N PRO A 32 3.89 6.91 -7.03
CA PRO A 32 3.55 6.68 -5.64
C PRO A 32 4.68 7.15 -4.72
N GLN A 33 4.35 7.98 -3.73
CA GLN A 33 5.25 8.40 -2.68
C GLN A 33 4.87 7.69 -1.36
N VAL A 34 5.86 7.13 -0.68
CA VAL A 34 5.66 6.46 0.62
C VAL A 34 6.48 7.20 1.68
N HIS A 35 5.80 7.85 2.62
CA HIS A 35 6.43 8.49 3.77
C HIS A 35 7.09 7.45 4.67
N TYR A 36 8.27 7.75 5.24
CA TYR A 36 9.08 6.77 5.97
C TYR A 36 8.37 6.16 7.20
N VAL A 37 7.60 6.95 7.97
CA VAL A 37 6.75 6.42 9.06
C VAL A 37 5.74 5.42 8.51
N GLY A 38 5.16 5.70 7.34
CA GLY A 38 4.28 4.75 6.66
C GLY A 38 5.01 3.53 6.09
N LEU A 39 6.23 3.67 5.58
CA LEU A 39 7.03 2.54 5.11
C LEU A 39 7.28 1.50 6.21
N LEU A 40 7.29 1.95 7.46
CA LEU A 40 7.45 1.14 8.66
C LEU A 40 6.12 0.90 9.39
N ALA A 41 4.97 1.28 8.82
CA ALA A 41 3.66 1.24 9.47
C ALA A 41 3.72 1.72 10.94
N GLY A 42 4.30 2.90 11.14
CA GLY A 42 4.45 3.54 12.43
C GLY A 42 3.13 4.05 12.98
N GLU A 43 2.94 3.85 14.28
CA GLU A 43 1.81 4.35 15.04
C GLU A 43 1.98 5.84 15.39
N ASN A 44 0.97 6.43 16.01
CA ASN A 44 1.04 7.79 16.55
C ASN A 44 2.07 7.88 17.68
N ASP A 45 3.06 8.77 17.53
CA ASP A 45 4.05 9.05 18.56
C ASP A 45 3.54 10.11 19.55
N VAL A 46 2.69 9.67 20.48
CA VAL A 46 2.11 10.51 21.52
C VAL A 46 3.15 11.05 22.51
N GLU A 47 4.25 10.32 22.69
CA GLU A 47 5.34 10.69 23.59
C GLU A 47 6.13 11.89 23.03
N SER A 48 6.44 11.88 21.73
CA SER A 48 7.07 13.02 21.07
C SER A 48 6.20 14.26 21.10
N VAL A 49 4.87 14.12 20.97
CA VAL A 49 3.95 15.27 21.12
C VAL A 49 4.03 15.85 22.53
N ALA A 50 3.99 14.99 23.56
CA ALA A 50 4.08 15.43 24.96
C ALA A 50 5.43 16.11 25.27
N ARG A 51 6.53 15.57 24.72
CA ARG A 51 7.89 16.07 24.95
C ARG A 51 8.20 17.36 24.19
N LEU A 52 7.75 17.47 22.94
CA LEU A 52 8.12 18.58 22.03
C LEU A 52 7.06 19.69 21.97
N GLY A 53 5.81 19.40 22.33
CA GLY A 53 4.70 20.33 22.21
C GLY A 53 4.26 20.64 20.77
N GLU A 54 4.84 19.97 19.76
CA GLU A 54 4.46 20.13 18.35
C GLU A 54 3.52 19.01 17.92
N ALA A 55 2.25 19.34 17.61
CA ALA A 55 1.25 18.35 17.21
C ALA A 55 1.65 17.50 15.99
N ARG A 56 2.48 18.03 15.09
CA ARG A 56 2.97 17.31 13.90
C ARG A 56 4.00 16.23 14.22
N SER A 57 4.62 16.27 15.39
CA SER A 57 5.57 15.22 15.81
C SER A 57 4.91 13.84 15.94
N ILE A 58 3.58 13.79 16.06
CA ILE A 58 2.80 12.54 16.13
C ILE A 58 3.05 11.57 14.96
N ASN A 59 3.46 12.08 13.79
CA ASN A 59 3.75 11.28 12.59
C ASN A 59 5.17 11.61 12.06
N ARG A 60 6.12 11.83 12.98
CA ARG A 60 7.53 12.12 12.69
C ARG A 60 8.47 11.43 13.67
N HIS A 61 8.15 10.19 14.06
CA HIS A 61 9.00 9.42 14.96
C HIS A 61 10.42 9.26 14.39
N ASP A 62 11.43 9.46 15.23
CA ASP A 62 12.84 9.26 14.88
C ASP A 62 13.23 7.81 15.16
N TYR A 63 13.26 6.98 14.12
CA TYR A 63 13.59 5.57 14.26
C TYR A 63 15.09 5.33 14.47
N SER A 64 15.43 4.55 15.49
CA SER A 64 16.76 3.96 15.65
C SER A 64 17.03 2.84 14.64
N SER A 65 18.30 2.48 14.43
CA SER A 65 18.65 1.38 13.53
C SER A 65 18.08 0.06 14.02
N GLU A 66 18.10 -0.17 15.33
CA GLU A 66 17.57 -1.36 15.97
C GLU A 66 16.05 -1.49 15.83
N GLU A 67 15.31 -0.37 15.85
CA GLU A 67 13.87 -0.36 15.59
C GLU A 67 13.59 -0.67 14.12
N ILE A 68 14.36 -0.11 13.19
CA ILE A 68 14.24 -0.41 11.77
C ILE A 68 14.47 -1.90 11.54
N ASP A 69 15.58 -2.46 12.05
CA ASP A 69 15.94 -3.88 11.88
C ASP A 69 14.83 -4.82 12.37
N ARG A 70 14.18 -4.50 13.50
CA ARG A 70 13.04 -5.26 14.00
C ARG A 70 11.77 -5.04 13.16
N ARG A 71 11.50 -3.80 12.76
CA ARG A 71 10.23 -3.45 12.12
C ARG A 71 10.17 -3.98 10.70
N VAL A 72 11.26 -3.91 9.94
CA VAL A 72 11.28 -4.37 8.55
C VAL A 72 10.99 -5.85 8.43
N THR A 73 11.24 -6.67 9.45
CA THR A 73 10.92 -8.11 9.40
C THR A 73 9.44 -8.42 9.58
N TYR A 74 8.60 -7.42 9.85
CA TYR A 74 7.17 -7.63 10.08
C TYR A 74 6.47 -8.22 8.84
N PRO A 75 5.68 -9.31 8.97
CA PRO A 75 5.15 -10.03 7.81
C PRO A 75 4.34 -9.17 6.83
N MET A 76 3.48 -8.28 7.34
CA MET A 76 2.70 -7.37 6.49
C MET A 76 3.61 -6.41 5.70
N LEU A 77 4.68 -5.89 6.32
CA LEU A 77 5.63 -5.02 5.66
C LEU A 77 6.45 -5.76 4.60
N GLN A 78 6.85 -7.01 4.86
CA GLN A 78 7.50 -7.85 3.85
C GLN A 78 6.61 -8.05 2.61
N ARG A 79 5.30 -8.26 2.81
CA ARG A 79 4.32 -8.32 1.72
C ARG A 79 4.22 -6.99 0.98
N LEU A 80 4.13 -5.86 1.70
CA LEU A 80 4.15 -4.52 1.10
C LEU A 80 5.40 -4.29 0.25
N TYR A 81 6.60 -4.62 0.76
CA TYR A 81 7.86 -4.45 0.04
C TYR A 81 7.94 -5.33 -1.20
N GLY A 82 7.38 -6.54 -1.16
CA GLY A 82 7.23 -7.39 -2.34
C GLY A 82 6.40 -6.71 -3.43
N ILE A 83 5.26 -6.13 -3.06
CA ILE A 83 4.38 -5.42 -3.99
C ILE A 83 5.02 -4.12 -4.50
N MET A 84 5.77 -3.39 -3.67
CA MET A 84 6.53 -2.21 -4.10
C MET A 84 7.61 -2.58 -5.13
N ARG A 85 8.35 -3.68 -4.92
CA ARG A 85 9.31 -4.18 -5.91
C ARG A 85 8.61 -4.55 -7.22
N PHE A 86 7.49 -5.26 -7.13
CA PHE A 86 6.66 -5.59 -8.29
C PHE A 86 6.18 -4.34 -9.05
N ARG A 87 5.68 -3.32 -8.34
CA ARG A 87 5.25 -2.04 -8.92
C ARG A 87 6.37 -1.30 -9.66
N ASN A 88 7.60 -1.46 -9.18
CA ASN A 88 8.79 -0.84 -9.78
C ASN A 88 9.34 -1.62 -10.98
N SER A 89 9.12 -2.94 -11.05
CA SER A 89 9.74 -3.80 -12.06
C SER A 89 8.79 -4.24 -13.17
N HIS A 90 7.48 -4.36 -12.90
CA HIS A 90 6.56 -4.97 -13.86
C HIS A 90 6.26 -4.04 -15.05
N PRO A 91 6.48 -4.49 -16.31
CA PRO A 91 6.27 -3.73 -17.53
C PRO A 91 4.91 -3.00 -17.66
N ALA A 92 3.84 -3.64 -17.21
CA ALA A 92 2.47 -3.15 -17.39
C ALA A 92 2.25 -1.73 -16.83
N PHE A 93 2.92 -1.37 -15.74
CA PHE A 93 2.78 -0.03 -15.12
C PHE A 93 3.36 1.11 -15.96
N GLY A 94 4.05 0.80 -17.06
CA GLY A 94 4.47 1.78 -18.07
C GLY A 94 3.53 1.84 -19.29
N GLY A 95 2.33 1.26 -19.19
CA GLY A 95 1.31 1.26 -20.24
C GLY A 95 0.06 2.04 -19.86
N GLU A 96 -1.10 1.53 -20.25
CA GLU A 96 -2.40 2.16 -20.03
C GLU A 96 -3.11 1.55 -18.81
N ILE A 97 -3.87 2.37 -18.10
CA ILE A 97 -4.72 1.94 -16.99
C ILE A 97 -6.06 1.43 -17.51
N GLU A 98 -6.57 0.37 -16.88
CA GLU A 98 -7.85 -0.26 -17.22
C GLU A 98 -8.69 -0.38 -15.96
N LEU A 99 -9.85 0.28 -15.93
CA LEU A 99 -10.78 0.16 -14.82
C LEU A 99 -11.75 -0.99 -15.12
N GLY A 100 -11.91 -1.91 -14.18
CA GLY A 100 -12.93 -2.96 -14.30
C GLY A 100 -14.33 -2.36 -14.16
N GLU A 101 -15.29 -2.87 -14.94
CA GLU A 101 -16.70 -2.57 -14.72
C GLU A 101 -17.12 -3.04 -13.32
N GLN A 102 -17.87 -2.20 -12.61
CA GLN A 102 -18.44 -2.50 -11.31
C GLN A 102 -19.93 -2.78 -11.54
N ALA A 103 -20.37 -4.02 -11.32
CA ALA A 103 -21.81 -4.28 -11.29
C ALA A 103 -22.40 -3.67 -10.00
N GLU A 104 -23.66 -3.21 -10.03
CA GLU A 104 -24.33 -2.60 -8.86
C GLU A 104 -24.37 -3.53 -7.63
N GLU A 105 -24.29 -4.85 -7.84
CA GLU A 105 -24.22 -5.88 -6.79
C GLU A 105 -22.82 -6.03 -6.15
N GLU A 106 -21.82 -5.27 -6.60
CA GLU A 106 -20.42 -5.34 -6.17
C GLU A 106 -19.98 -4.18 -5.25
N GLU A 107 -20.90 -3.62 -4.45
CA GLU A 107 -20.58 -2.52 -3.53
C GLU A 107 -19.41 -2.87 -2.59
N GLY A 108 -18.38 -2.02 -2.62
CA GLY A 108 -17.15 -2.20 -1.83
C GLY A 108 -16.05 -3.01 -2.52
N ARG A 109 -16.20 -3.34 -3.81
CA ARG A 109 -15.11 -3.90 -4.63
C ARG A 109 -14.37 -2.84 -5.42
N LEU A 110 -13.14 -3.14 -5.83
CA LEU A 110 -12.34 -2.29 -6.70
C LEU A 110 -11.48 -3.16 -7.61
N THR A 111 -11.52 -2.87 -8.91
CA THR A 111 -10.69 -3.54 -9.91
C THR A 111 -9.89 -2.51 -10.70
N ILE A 112 -8.56 -2.58 -10.59
CA ILE A 112 -7.64 -1.69 -11.32
C ILE A 112 -6.63 -2.55 -12.08
N GLY A 113 -6.59 -2.40 -13.40
CA GLY A 113 -5.68 -3.05 -14.31
C GLY A 113 -4.64 -2.08 -14.90
N TRP A 114 -3.53 -2.64 -15.32
CA TRP A 114 -2.54 -1.98 -16.17
C TRP A 114 -2.16 -2.92 -17.32
N ARG A 115 -1.93 -2.38 -18.52
CA ARG A 115 -1.53 -3.17 -19.68
C ARG A 115 -0.53 -2.43 -20.55
N ARG A 116 0.54 -3.14 -20.95
CA ARG A 116 1.53 -2.69 -21.94
C ARG A 116 1.81 -3.83 -22.91
N GLY A 117 1.14 -3.80 -24.06
CA GLY A 117 1.25 -4.89 -25.04
C GLY A 117 0.77 -6.22 -24.44
N LYS A 118 1.65 -7.21 -24.36
CA LYS A 118 1.34 -8.52 -23.77
C LYS A 118 1.38 -8.53 -22.24
N ASP A 119 2.07 -7.57 -21.63
CA ASP A 119 2.27 -7.54 -20.19
C ASP A 119 1.08 -6.87 -19.52
N TRP A 120 0.44 -7.53 -18.55
CA TRP A 120 -0.66 -6.96 -17.80
C TRP A 120 -0.63 -7.34 -16.32
N THR A 121 -1.30 -6.54 -15.50
CA THR A 121 -1.59 -6.86 -14.10
C THR A 121 -2.94 -6.29 -13.69
N THR A 122 -3.66 -6.98 -12.82
CA THR A 122 -4.95 -6.56 -12.28
C THR A 122 -4.96 -6.74 -10.77
N LEU A 123 -5.24 -5.66 -10.06
CA LEU A 123 -5.64 -5.65 -8.66
C LEU A 123 -7.15 -5.87 -8.59
N ARG A 124 -7.59 -6.85 -7.79
CA ARG A 124 -8.98 -7.00 -7.34
C ARG A 124 -9.01 -6.87 -5.83
N ALA A 125 -9.82 -5.96 -5.31
CA ALA A 125 -9.88 -5.65 -3.89
C ALA A 125 -11.32 -5.67 -3.36
N SER A 126 -11.47 -6.01 -2.09
CA SER A 126 -12.72 -5.95 -1.33
C SER A 126 -12.50 -5.14 -0.05
N PHE A 127 -13.12 -3.97 0.04
CA PHE A 127 -13.07 -3.11 1.23
C PHE A 127 -13.96 -3.61 2.37
N ARG A 128 -14.81 -4.62 2.13
CA ARG A 128 -15.57 -5.28 3.20
C ARG A 128 -14.73 -6.29 3.97
N THR A 129 -13.89 -7.05 3.26
CA THR A 129 -13.04 -8.09 3.85
C THR A 129 -11.60 -7.63 4.05
N MET A 130 -11.21 -6.47 3.48
CA MET A 130 -9.84 -5.98 3.40
C MET A 130 -8.88 -6.92 2.64
N GLU A 131 -9.45 -7.81 1.82
CA GLU A 131 -8.68 -8.76 1.01
C GLU A 131 -8.46 -8.21 -0.40
N PHE A 132 -7.37 -8.68 -1.01
CA PHE A 132 -7.08 -8.37 -2.40
C PHE A 132 -6.26 -9.48 -3.06
N GLU A 133 -6.36 -9.54 -4.37
CA GLU A 133 -5.57 -10.40 -5.26
C GLU A 133 -4.90 -9.53 -6.32
N ILE A 134 -3.62 -9.84 -6.61
CA ILE A 134 -2.89 -9.28 -7.73
C ILE A 134 -2.60 -10.41 -8.72
N ALA A 135 -3.27 -10.38 -9.87
CA ALA A 135 -2.97 -11.26 -10.99
C ALA A 135 -2.07 -10.53 -11.99
N TYR A 136 -1.13 -11.23 -12.62
CA TYR A 136 -0.23 -10.64 -13.60
C TYR A 136 0.35 -11.66 -14.58
N THR A 137 0.92 -11.18 -15.67
CA THR A 137 1.72 -11.99 -16.62
C THR A 137 3.19 -12.01 -16.24
N ASN A 138 3.78 -13.19 -16.05
CA ASN A 138 5.23 -13.29 -15.91
C ASN A 138 5.96 -13.14 -17.26
N GLU A 139 7.30 -13.21 -17.23
CA GLU A 139 8.16 -13.07 -18.41
C GLU A 139 7.88 -14.11 -19.51
N LEU A 140 7.35 -15.28 -19.13
CA LEU A 140 6.95 -16.36 -20.03
C LEU A 140 5.54 -16.15 -20.63
N GLY A 141 4.81 -15.11 -20.21
CA GLY A 141 3.42 -14.86 -20.60
C GLY A 141 2.40 -15.70 -19.82
N GLU A 142 2.81 -16.37 -18.75
CA GLU A 142 1.91 -17.15 -17.89
C GLU A 142 1.23 -16.24 -16.86
N VAL A 143 -0.01 -16.57 -16.53
CA VAL A 143 -0.74 -15.89 -15.44
C VAL A 143 -0.26 -16.39 -14.09
N LYS A 144 0.08 -15.47 -13.19
CA LYS A 144 0.48 -15.72 -11.80
C LYS A 144 -0.31 -14.85 -10.85
N ILE A 145 -0.39 -15.30 -9.60
CA ILE A 145 -0.86 -14.51 -8.46
C ILE A 145 0.36 -14.12 -7.62
N LEU A 146 0.43 -12.85 -7.22
CA LEU A 146 1.52 -12.29 -6.41
C LEU A 146 1.33 -12.55 -4.91
#